data_AF-A0A1V5BCR8-F1
#
_entry.id   AF-A0A1V5BCR8-F1
#
_cell.length_a   1.000
_cell.length_b   1.000
_cell.length_c   1.000
_cell.angle_alpha   90.00
_cell.angle_beta   90.00
_cell.angle_gamma   90.00
#
_symmetry.space_group_name_H-M   'P 1'
#
loop_
_entity.id
_entity.type
_entity.pdbx_description
1 polymer ?
#
loop_
_entity_poly.entity_id
_entity_poly.type
_entity_poly.pdbx_seq_one_letter_code
_entity_poly.pdbx_strand_id
1 'polypeptide(L)'
;MAIQQNRALLNLSYDRGTILAVWKKATVDSEYNPDEYRRDCCGAWIKFADYGNDKSDFGWEIDHVMPIAKGGTDDLSNLQPLHWLNNRGKGNDWPDWTCSYRAIT
;
A
#
# COMPACT_ATOMS: atom_id res chain seq x y z
N MET A 1 -2.19 33.03 -2.46
CA MET A 1 -2.31 31.74 -3.17
C MET A 1 -1.76 30.66 -2.26
N ALA A 2 -2.62 30.02 -1.47
CA ALA A 2 -2.23 28.95 -0.57
C ALA A 2 -3.28 27.85 -0.73
N ILE A 3 -2.87 26.73 -1.32
CA ILE A 3 -3.72 25.56 -1.50
C ILE A 3 -3.76 24.87 -0.14
N GLN A 4 -4.76 25.23 0.66
CA GLN A 4 -5.21 24.38 1.75
C GLN A 4 -6.38 23.56 1.22
N GLN A 5 -6.12 22.35 0.75
CA GLN A 5 -7.20 21.39 0.48
C GLN A 5 -6.96 20.12 1.27
N ASN A 6 -7.65 20.02 2.41
CA ASN A 6 -7.97 18.78 3.07
C ASN A 6 -8.71 17.88 2.06
N ARG A 7 -8.06 16.83 1.52
CA ARG A 7 -8.62 15.92 0.49
C ARG A 7 -8.53 14.46 0.89
N ALA A 8 -8.90 14.14 2.13
CA ALA A 8 -8.87 12.76 2.61
C ALA A 8 -9.82 11.78 1.87
N LEU A 9 -10.73 12.21 0.98
CA LEU A 9 -11.71 11.30 0.34
C LEU A 9 -12.13 11.64 -1.11
N LEU A 10 -11.37 12.45 -1.87
CA LEU A 10 -11.73 12.84 -3.25
C LEU A 10 -10.73 12.39 -4.34
N ASN A 11 -9.76 11.54 -4.01
CA ASN A 11 -8.68 11.20 -4.93
C ASN A 11 -8.26 9.72 -4.79
N LEU A 12 -9.17 8.79 -5.07
CA LEU A 12 -8.72 7.43 -5.41
C LEU A 12 -7.94 7.57 -6.72
N SER A 13 -6.60 7.48 -6.68
CA SER A 13 -5.76 7.52 -7.89
C SER A 13 -5.97 6.30 -8.79
N TYR A 14 -6.58 5.25 -8.26
CA TYR A 14 -6.82 3.98 -8.93
C TYR A 14 -8.30 3.61 -8.89
N ASP A 15 -8.80 3.00 -9.96
CA ASP A 15 -10.14 2.44 -10.01
C ASP A 15 -10.25 1.21 -9.10
N ARG A 16 -11.50 0.81 -8.79
CA ARG A 16 -11.79 -0.33 -7.91
C ARG A 16 -11.18 -1.65 -8.41
N GLY A 17 -11.12 -1.85 -9.73
CA GLY A 17 -10.53 -3.04 -10.34
C GLY A 17 -9.03 -3.11 -10.04
N THR A 18 -8.32 -2.00 -10.21
CA THR A 18 -6.90 -1.89 -9.87
C THR A 18 -6.65 -2.07 -8.38
N ILE A 19 -7.44 -1.45 -7.50
CA ILE A 19 -7.33 -1.65 -6.04
C ILE A 19 -7.49 -3.12 -5.67
N LEU A 20 -8.50 -3.79 -6.22
CA LEU A 20 -8.72 -5.21 -5.97
C LEU A 20 -7.59 -6.09 -6.54
N ALA A 21 -7.08 -5.75 -7.72
CA ALA A 21 -5.98 -6.48 -8.36
C ALA A 21 -4.68 -6.37 -7.54
N VAL A 22 -4.37 -5.19 -7.01
CA VAL A 22 -3.20 -4.98 -6.15
C VAL A 22 -3.40 -5.63 -4.79
N TRP A 23 -4.58 -5.49 -4.16
CA TRP A 23 -4.91 -6.18 -2.90
C TRP A 23 -4.68 -7.70 -3.00
N LYS A 24 -5.08 -8.30 -4.12
CA LYS A 24 -4.93 -9.75 -4.36
C LYS A 24 -3.48 -10.23 -4.37
N LYS A 25 -2.50 -9.34 -4.50
CA LYS A 25 -1.06 -9.67 -4.43
C LYS A 25 -0.53 -9.81 -3.01
N ALA A 26 -1.22 -9.25 -2.01
CA ALA A 26 -0.81 -9.38 -0.61
C ALA A 26 -0.96 -10.83 -0.14
N THR A 27 -0.12 -11.20 0.83
CA THR A 27 -0.03 -12.55 1.39
C THR A 27 -1.28 -12.86 2.20
N VAL A 28 -1.92 -13.98 1.89
CA VAL A 28 -3.05 -14.50 2.68
C VAL A 28 -2.52 -15.21 3.92
N ASP A 29 -3.23 -15.07 5.03
CA ASP A 29 -3.07 -15.91 6.21
C ASP A 29 -4.29 -16.81 6.36
N SER A 30 -4.08 -18.11 6.60
CA SER A 30 -5.15 -19.09 6.70
C SER A 30 -6.07 -18.91 7.91
N GLU A 31 -5.62 -18.17 8.93
CA GLU A 31 -6.39 -17.95 10.16
C GLU A 31 -7.35 -16.76 10.06
N TYR A 32 -7.24 -15.95 8.99
CA TYR A 32 -8.01 -14.72 8.82
C TYR A 32 -8.78 -14.70 7.50
N ASN A 33 -9.86 -13.93 7.44
CA ASN A 33 -10.62 -13.74 6.21
C ASN A 33 -9.76 -13.01 5.16
N PRO A 34 -9.39 -13.63 4.03
CA PRO A 34 -8.52 -13.03 3.02
C PRO A 34 -9.15 -11.86 2.25
N ASP A 35 -10.48 -11.69 2.36
CA ASP A 35 -11.18 -10.55 1.79
C ASP A 35 -11.12 -9.31 2.70
N GLU A 36 -10.76 -9.50 3.97
CA GLU A 36 -10.64 -8.42 4.96
C GLU A 36 -9.19 -8.12 5.33
N TYR A 37 -8.40 -9.16 5.63
CA TYR A 37 -7.04 -9.03 6.17
C TYR A 37 -6.04 -9.81 5.33
N ARG A 38 -4.90 -9.17 5.08
CA ARG A 38 -3.73 -9.76 4.44
C ARG A 38 -2.45 -9.18 5.03
N ARG A 39 -1.30 -9.70 4.62
CA ARG A 39 0.00 -9.14 4.96
C ARG A 39 0.69 -8.58 3.72
N ASP A 40 1.31 -7.41 3.85
CA ASP A 40 2.17 -6.87 2.81
C ASP A 40 3.47 -7.70 2.66
N CYS A 41 4.35 -7.31 1.73
CA CYS A 41 5.63 -8.02 1.52
C CYS A 41 6.59 -7.93 2.72
N CYS A 42 6.34 -7.03 3.66
CA CYS A 42 7.08 -6.84 4.90
C CYS A 42 6.49 -7.66 6.07
N GLY A 43 5.38 -8.37 5.83
CA GLY A 43 4.66 -9.12 6.85
C GLY A 43 3.73 -8.26 7.71
N ALA A 44 3.62 -6.95 7.48
CA ALA A 44 2.72 -6.08 8.22
C ALA A 44 1.27 -6.36 7.81
N TRP A 45 0.37 -6.37 8.79
CA TRP A 45 -1.06 -6.56 8.56
C TRP A 45 -1.66 -5.35 7.86
N ILE A 46 -2.51 -5.62 6.86
CA ILE A 46 -3.27 -4.63 6.12
C ILE A 46 -4.73 -5.06 6.06
N LYS A 47 -5.66 -4.10 6.10
CA LYS A 47 -7.10 -4.33 6.03
C LYS A 47 -7.68 -3.71 4.77
N PHE A 48 -8.42 -4.49 3.98
CA PHE A 48 -8.96 -4.02 2.69
C PHE A 48 -9.75 -2.72 2.82
N ALA A 49 -10.60 -2.63 3.85
CA ALA A 49 -11.44 -1.46 4.13
C ALA A 49 -10.65 -0.19 4.52
N ASP A 50 -9.38 -0.34 4.92
CA ASP A 50 -8.51 0.75 5.36
C ASP A 50 -7.56 1.24 4.24
N TYR A 51 -7.91 0.96 2.98
CA TYR A 51 -7.18 1.50 1.83
C TYR A 51 -7.14 3.03 1.86
N GLY A 52 -5.94 3.61 1.80
CA GLY A 52 -5.70 5.06 1.85
C GLY A 52 -5.86 5.68 3.25
N ASN A 53 -6.06 4.88 4.30
CA ASN A 53 -6.21 5.37 5.66
C ASN A 53 -4.88 5.32 6.44
N ASP A 54 -4.11 6.39 6.39
CA ASP A 54 -2.82 6.54 7.09
C ASP A 54 -2.94 6.75 8.61
N LYS A 55 -4.14 6.63 9.17
CA LYS A 55 -4.43 6.69 10.61
C LYS A 55 -4.85 5.33 11.18
N SER A 56 -5.00 4.31 10.33
CA SER A 56 -5.31 2.95 10.78
C SER A 56 -4.02 2.18 11.06
N ASP A 57 -4.04 1.34 12.10
CA ASP A 57 -2.99 0.34 12.37
C ASP A 57 -2.88 -0.72 11.26
N PHE A 58 -3.88 -0.80 10.37
CA PHE A 58 -3.93 -1.71 9.23
C PHE A 58 -4.07 -0.98 7.89
N GLY A 59 -3.80 0.32 7.89
CA GLY A 59 -3.89 1.15 6.69
C GLY A 59 -2.90 0.71 5.62
N TRP A 60 -3.30 0.81 4.36
CA TRP A 60 -2.42 0.43 3.26
C TRP A 60 -2.66 1.28 2.03
N GLU A 61 -1.65 1.32 1.17
CA GLU A 61 -1.63 2.09 -0.06
C GLU A 61 -1.12 1.20 -1.21
N ILE A 62 -1.39 1.64 -2.44
CA ILE A 62 -0.72 1.07 -3.62
C ILE A 62 0.63 1.77 -3.74
N ASP A 63 1.71 1.00 -3.65
CA ASP A 63 3.09 1.44 -3.86
C ASP A 63 3.61 1.00 -5.24
N HIS A 64 4.53 1.79 -5.78
CA HIS A 64 5.30 1.42 -6.98
C HIS A 64 6.56 0.68 -6.57
N VAL A 65 6.70 -0.59 -6.96
CA VAL A 65 7.89 -1.41 -6.70
C VAL A 65 9.14 -0.66 -7.12
N MET A 66 9.24 -0.26 -8.40
CA MET A 66 10.15 0.77 -8.88
C MET A 66 9.46 2.13 -8.82
N PRO A 67 9.95 3.11 -8.04
CA PRO A 67 9.35 4.44 -7.95
C PRO A 67 9.28 5.16 -9.30
N ILE A 68 8.25 5.99 -9.51
CA ILE A 68 8.12 6.84 -10.71
C ILE A 68 9.38 7.69 -10.92
N ALA A 69 9.97 8.22 -9.85
CA ALA A 69 11.20 9.02 -9.90
C ALA A 69 12.41 8.27 -10.49
N LYS A 70 12.36 6.94 -10.57
CA LYS A 70 13.39 6.06 -11.13
C LYS A 70 12.94 5.36 -12.42
N GLY A 71 11.84 5.80 -13.03
CA GLY A 71 11.33 5.25 -14.28
C GLY A 71 10.27 4.17 -14.12
N GLY A 72 9.72 3.99 -12.92
CA GLY A 72 8.57 3.12 -12.70
C GLY A 72 7.29 3.60 -13.40
N THR A 73 6.39 2.66 -13.69
CA THR A 73 5.11 2.89 -14.36
C THR A 73 3.93 2.53 -13.46
N ASP A 74 2.72 2.96 -13.83
CA ASP A 74 1.46 2.54 -13.20
C ASP A 74 0.98 1.17 -13.70
N ASP A 75 1.81 0.43 -14.44
CA ASP A 75 1.47 -0.92 -14.89
C ASP A 75 1.25 -1.82 -13.68
N LEU A 76 0.21 -2.64 -13.73
CA LEU A 76 -0.14 -3.52 -12.61
C LEU A 76 1.06 -4.34 -12.13
N SER A 77 1.98 -4.76 -13.01
CA SER A 77 3.21 -5.48 -12.64
C SER A 77 4.15 -4.71 -11.71
N ASN A 78 4.18 -3.38 -11.80
CA ASN A 78 4.99 -2.51 -10.96
C ASN A 78 4.26 -2.04 -9.69
N LEU A 79 3.00 -2.43 -9.48
CA LEU A 79 2.22 -2.05 -8.30
C LEU A 79 2.19 -3.14 -7.25
N GLN A 80 2.30 -2.76 -5.97
CA GLN A 80 2.20 -3.67 -4.83
C GLN A 80 1.36 -3.07 -3.69
N PRO A 81 0.67 -3.91 -2.90
CA PRO A 81 0.02 -3.46 -1.67
C PRO A 81 1.09 -3.32 -0.59
N LEU A 82 1.10 -2.17 0.10
CA LEU A 82 2.08 -1.92 1.14
C LEU A 82 1.43 -1.19 2.33
N HIS A 83 1.76 -1.59 3.55
CA HIS A 83 1.32 -0.87 4.74
C HIS A 83 1.81 0.59 4.66
N TRP A 84 0.99 1.55 5.09
CA TRP A 84 1.29 2.98 4.86
C TRP A 84 2.63 3.41 5.50
N LEU A 85 2.98 2.88 6.68
CA LEU A 85 4.30 3.13 7.30
C LEU A 85 5.46 2.57 6.46
N ASN A 86 5.28 1.39 5.85
CA ASN A 86 6.29 0.80 4.98
C ASN A 86 6.43 1.62 3.69
N ASN A 87 5.32 2.10 3.12
CA ASN A 87 5.35 2.96 1.94
C ASN A 87 6.09 4.28 2.20
N ARG A 88 5.80 4.93 3.33
CA ARG A 88 6.50 6.17 3.74
C ARG A 88 7.98 5.93 4.01
N GLY A 89 8.32 4.80 4.63
CA GLY A 89 9.70 4.41 4.90
C GLY A 89 10.50 4.05 3.64
N LYS A 90 9.86 3.41 2.66
CA LYS A 90 10.44 3.10 1.36
C LYS A 90 10.68 4.36 0.52
N GLY A 91 9.69 5.25 0.43
CA GLY A 91 9.78 6.44 -0.41
C GLY A 91 10.24 6.13 -1.84
N ASN A 92 11.36 6.72 -2.26
CA ASN A 92 11.97 6.48 -3.57
C ASN A 92 13.14 5.50 -3.54
N ASP A 93 13.36 4.77 -2.45
CA ASP A 93 14.46 3.82 -2.33
C ASP A 93 14.17 2.56 -3.16
N TRP A 94 15.09 2.26 -4.07
CA TRP A 94 15.03 1.15 -5.01
C TRP A 94 16.41 0.91 -5.65
N PRO A 95 16.81 -0.37 -5.89
CA PRO A 95 16.09 -1.58 -5.54
C PRO A 95 16.22 -1.95 -4.05
N ASP A 96 17.19 -1.37 -3.36
CA ASP A 96 17.51 -1.68 -1.98
C ASP A 96 16.76 -0.75 -1.03
N TRP A 97 15.82 -1.31 -0.28
CA TRP A 97 15.07 -0.64 0.79
C TRP A 97 14.78 -1.63 1.90
N THR A 98 14.34 -1.14 3.06
CA THR A 98 14.03 -2.01 4.21
C THR A 98 12.64 -1.73 4.76
N CYS A 99 11.99 -2.80 5.23
CA CYS A 99 10.70 -2.70 5.90
C CYS A 99 10.81 -1.91 7.21
N SER A 100 10.18 -0.75 7.26
CA SER A 100 10.17 0.12 8.44
C SER A 100 9.16 -0.31 9.50
N TYR A 101 8.15 -1.10 9.12
CA TYR A 101 7.11 -1.63 9.98
C TYR A 101 6.87 -3.10 9.65
N ARG A 102 6.85 -3.94 10.67
CA ARG A 102 6.62 -5.39 10.55
C ARG A 102 5.52 -5.78 11.54
N ALA A 103 4.78 -6.84 11.25
CA ALA A 103 3.91 -7.42 12.27
C ALA A 103 4.75 -7.83 13.48
N ILE A 104 4.26 -7.51 14.67
CA ILE A 104 4.76 -8.11 15.90
C ILE A 104 4.34 -9.58 15.83
N THR A 105 5.33 -10.47 15.76
CA THR A 105 5.17 -11.93 15.80
C THR A 105 4.62 -12.39 17.14
#